data_AF-A0A0R2RUT4-F1
#
_entry.id   AF-A0A0R2RUT4-F1
#
_cell.length_a   1.000
_cell.length_b   1.000
_cell.length_c   1.000
_cell.angle_alpha   90.00
_cell.angle_beta   90.00
_cell.angle_gamma   90.00
#
_symmetry.space_group_name_H-M   'P 1'
#
loop_
_entity.id
_entity.type
_entity.pdbx_description
1 polymer ?
#
loop_
_entity_poly.entity_id
_entity_poly.type
_entity_poly.pdbx_seq_one_letter_code
_entity_poly.pdbx_strand_id
1 'polypeptide(L)'
;MRGPLFYSKILLFGEYGIIKDSKGLSIPYNFYNGALKTPEEKTPLTEASTAHLVRFSGYLRGLVVQDEISVTFDLDRLDSDLSGGMYFDSSIPQGYGVGSSGALVAAIYDGYAHQKITVLENLTREKLLELKVIFAQMESFFHGKSSGLDPLNSYLSLPILINSQDHIEPAGIPSQTNKSGGAVFLLDSGITGETAPMVEIFMEKMKHEGFRNMLKNEFVRHTDSCVDDFLKGDVTSLFGNIKQLSKVVLDHFQPMIPKKFHGLWQKGLESNAYYLKLCGSGGGGYMLGFTQDLAAAQTALKGHKLEVVYQF
;
A
#
# COMPACT_ATOMS: atom_id res chain seq x y z
N MET A 1 1.34 -27.22 -7.71
CA MET A 1 1.45 -26.92 -6.26
C MET A 1 1.05 -25.48 -6.03
N ARG A 2 0.43 -25.14 -4.88
CA ARG A 2 0.16 -23.75 -4.51
C ARG A 2 1.38 -23.22 -3.75
N GLY A 3 2.05 -22.20 -4.28
CA GLY A 3 3.10 -21.49 -3.54
C GLY A 3 2.55 -20.72 -2.33
N PRO A 4 3.43 -20.06 -1.55
CA PRO A 4 2.99 -19.21 -0.44
C PRO A 4 2.06 -18.09 -0.92
N LEU A 5 1.16 -17.67 -0.02
CA LEU A 5 0.24 -16.56 -0.27
C LEU A 5 0.92 -15.25 0.14
N PHE A 6 0.87 -14.26 -0.74
CA PHE A 6 1.36 -12.91 -0.48
C PHE A 6 0.17 -11.97 -0.40
N TYR A 7 -0.02 -11.38 0.77
CA TYR A 7 -1.19 -10.56 1.05
C TYR A 7 -1.01 -9.14 0.54
N SER A 8 -2.14 -8.52 0.21
CA SER A 8 -2.18 -7.09 -0.03
C SER A 8 -1.82 -6.31 1.23
N LYS A 9 -1.57 -5.02 1.09
CA LYS A 9 -1.30 -4.13 2.22
C LYS A 9 -2.13 -2.88 2.13
N ILE A 10 -2.28 -2.21 3.26
CA ILE A 10 -2.87 -0.89 3.36
C ILE A 10 -1.88 0.04 4.03
N LEU A 11 -1.54 1.14 3.35
CA LEU A 11 -0.85 2.26 4.00
C LEU A 11 -1.91 3.05 4.77
N LEU A 12 -2.03 2.80 6.08
CA LEU A 12 -2.99 3.52 6.92
C LEU A 12 -2.65 5.01 6.96
N PHE A 13 -1.37 5.33 7.06
CA PHE A 13 -0.84 6.69 7.14
C PHE A 13 0.49 6.79 6.42
N GLY A 14 0.79 7.96 5.84
CA GLY A 14 2.14 8.31 5.38
C GLY A 14 2.28 8.63 3.89
N GLU A 15 1.23 8.53 3.06
CA GLU A 15 1.26 8.60 1.59
C GLU A 15 2.34 9.54 1.00
N TYR A 16 2.00 10.79 0.74
CA TYR A 16 2.95 11.78 0.25
C TYR A 16 3.87 12.32 1.35
N GLY A 17 3.58 11.99 2.62
CA GLY A 17 4.33 12.43 3.79
C GLY A 17 5.70 11.76 3.90
N ILE A 18 5.82 10.48 3.54
CA ILE A 18 7.08 9.71 3.62
C ILE A 18 8.19 10.35 2.75
N ILE A 19 7.81 11.07 1.68
CA ILE A 19 8.75 11.82 0.83
C ILE A 19 9.44 12.97 1.62
N LYS A 20 8.88 13.39 2.77
CA LYS A 20 9.35 14.47 3.63
C LYS A 20 9.62 14.05 5.07
N ASP A 21 10.06 12.80 5.27
CA ASP A 21 10.41 12.25 6.59
C ASP A 21 9.23 12.29 7.60
N SER A 22 8.00 12.22 7.10
CA SER A 22 6.81 11.94 7.93
C SER A 22 6.78 10.46 8.30
N LYS A 23 6.14 10.17 9.43
CA LYS A 23 5.82 8.81 9.82
C LYS A 23 4.83 8.19 8.83
N GLY A 24 4.96 6.89 8.64
CA GLY A 24 3.99 6.06 7.95
C GLY A 24 3.70 4.79 8.72
N LEU A 25 2.49 4.26 8.56
CA LEU A 25 2.11 2.97 9.13
C LEU A 25 1.44 2.16 8.03
N SER A 26 2.07 1.05 7.67
CA SER A 26 1.50 0.08 6.75
C SER A 26 1.10 -1.17 7.50
N ILE A 27 -0.06 -1.74 7.15
CA ILE A 27 -0.57 -2.97 7.74
C ILE A 27 -0.87 -4.00 6.64
N PRO A 28 -0.76 -5.30 6.93
CA PRO A 28 -1.27 -6.34 6.06
C PRO A 28 -2.78 -6.25 5.89
N TYR A 29 -3.27 -6.53 4.69
CA TYR A 29 -4.69 -6.68 4.41
C TYR A 29 -4.95 -8.05 3.79
N ASN A 30 -5.43 -8.97 4.64
CA ASN A 30 -5.46 -10.40 4.30
C ASN A 30 -6.61 -10.79 3.36
N PHE A 31 -7.54 -9.87 3.08
CA PHE A 31 -8.69 -10.13 2.22
C PHE A 31 -8.27 -10.40 0.77
N TYR A 32 -7.26 -9.67 0.28
CA TYR A 32 -6.67 -9.91 -1.03
C TYR A 32 -5.29 -10.53 -0.92
N ASN A 33 -5.00 -11.45 -1.82
CA ASN A 33 -3.72 -12.14 -1.87
C ASN A 33 -3.40 -12.59 -3.30
N GLY A 34 -2.14 -12.92 -3.53
CA GLY A 34 -1.71 -13.59 -4.74
C GLY A 34 -0.70 -14.69 -4.48
N ALA A 35 -0.58 -15.61 -5.43
CA ALA A 35 0.39 -16.69 -5.42
C ALA A 35 0.81 -17.07 -6.84
N LEU A 36 2.04 -17.55 -6.97
CA LEU A 36 2.50 -18.19 -8.20
C LEU A 36 1.87 -19.59 -8.32
N LYS A 37 1.29 -19.86 -9.49
CA LYS A 37 0.62 -21.13 -9.79
C LYS A 37 0.97 -21.60 -11.19
N THR A 38 0.93 -22.92 -11.36
CA THR A 38 0.91 -23.57 -12.68
C THR A 38 -0.55 -23.82 -13.05
N PRO A 39 -1.03 -23.37 -14.22
CA PRO A 39 -2.42 -23.53 -14.61
C PRO A 39 -2.69 -24.99 -15.02
N GLU A 40 -3.90 -25.46 -14.75
CA GLU A 40 -4.40 -26.74 -15.32
C GLU A 40 -4.76 -26.56 -16.80
N GLU A 41 -5.27 -25.39 -17.17
CA GLU A 41 -5.60 -25.00 -18.53
C GLU A 41 -5.11 -23.59 -18.85
N LYS A 42 -4.59 -23.38 -20.07
CA LYS A 42 -4.19 -22.06 -20.55
C LYS A 42 -5.42 -21.25 -20.95
N THR A 43 -5.61 -20.12 -20.30
CA THR A 43 -6.63 -19.12 -20.61
C THR A 43 -5.98 -17.80 -21.01
N PRO A 44 -6.69 -16.90 -21.70
CA PRO A 44 -6.16 -15.57 -22.02
C PRO A 44 -5.65 -14.78 -20.80
N LEU A 45 -6.30 -14.96 -19.63
CA LEU A 45 -5.88 -14.32 -18.38
C LEU A 45 -4.55 -14.88 -17.86
N THR A 46 -4.41 -16.22 -17.85
CA THR A 46 -3.17 -16.86 -17.41
C THR A 46 -2.03 -16.53 -18.36
N GLU A 47 -2.28 -16.52 -19.68
CA GLU A 47 -1.27 -16.21 -20.69
C GLU A 47 -0.80 -14.75 -20.60
N ALA A 48 -1.72 -13.81 -20.37
CA ALA A 48 -1.37 -12.41 -20.14
C ALA A 48 -0.50 -12.23 -18.88
N SER A 49 -0.85 -12.93 -17.79
CA SER A 49 -0.08 -12.92 -16.54
C SER A 49 1.31 -13.55 -16.73
N THR A 50 1.41 -14.72 -17.40
CA THR A 50 2.70 -15.34 -17.75
C THR A 50 3.56 -14.41 -18.61
N ALA A 51 2.99 -13.80 -19.65
CA ALA A 51 3.71 -12.88 -20.52
C ALA A 51 4.25 -11.66 -19.75
N HIS A 52 3.51 -11.20 -18.73
CA HIS A 52 3.98 -10.14 -17.84
C HIS A 52 5.15 -10.60 -16.97
N LEU A 53 5.07 -11.79 -16.39
CA LEU A 53 6.16 -12.38 -15.61
C LEU A 53 7.42 -12.65 -16.45
N VAL A 54 7.29 -13.03 -17.73
CA VAL A 54 8.43 -13.19 -18.64
C VAL A 54 9.18 -11.86 -18.82
N ARG A 55 8.47 -10.74 -19.00
CA ARG A 55 9.10 -9.41 -19.07
C ARG A 55 9.78 -9.05 -17.75
N PHE A 56 9.16 -9.39 -16.63
CA PHE A 56 9.75 -9.16 -15.32
C PHE A 56 10.99 -10.01 -15.07
N SER A 57 11.01 -11.29 -15.47
CA SER A 57 12.20 -12.15 -15.45
C SER A 57 13.35 -11.54 -16.26
N GLY A 58 13.06 -11.05 -17.47
CA GLY A 58 14.04 -10.35 -18.30
C GLY A 58 14.62 -9.10 -17.64
N TYR A 59 13.78 -8.32 -16.94
CA TYR A 59 14.22 -7.17 -16.15
C TYR A 59 15.16 -7.57 -15.00
N LEU A 60 14.79 -8.59 -14.21
CA LEU A 60 15.63 -9.10 -13.12
C LEU A 60 16.99 -9.60 -13.63
N ARG A 61 17.00 -10.29 -14.77
CA ARG A 61 18.24 -10.72 -15.44
C ARG A 61 19.13 -9.52 -15.80
N GLY A 62 18.53 -8.43 -16.28
CA GLY A 62 19.22 -7.17 -16.54
C GLY A 62 19.89 -6.60 -15.29
N LEU A 63 19.15 -6.50 -14.18
CA LEU A 63 19.68 -6.01 -12.91
C LEU A 63 20.88 -6.83 -12.42
N VAL A 64 20.79 -8.16 -12.51
CA VAL A 64 21.87 -9.07 -12.11
C VAL A 64 23.11 -8.89 -12.99
N VAL A 65 22.95 -8.80 -14.31
CA VAL A 65 24.07 -8.62 -15.26
C VAL A 65 24.78 -7.28 -15.05
N GLN A 66 24.03 -6.25 -14.66
CA GLN A 66 24.55 -4.89 -14.44
C GLN A 66 25.05 -4.65 -13.02
N ASP A 67 24.99 -5.65 -12.14
CA ASP A 67 25.32 -5.54 -10.71
C ASP A 67 24.51 -4.44 -9.99
N GLU A 68 23.26 -4.23 -10.43
CA GLU A 68 22.35 -3.21 -9.88
C GLU A 68 21.50 -3.74 -8.71
N ILE A 69 21.59 -5.04 -8.40
CA ILE A 69 20.85 -5.69 -7.32
C ILE A 69 21.78 -6.63 -6.53
N SER A 70 21.71 -6.55 -5.20
CA SER A 70 22.62 -7.32 -4.33
C SER A 70 22.27 -8.82 -4.23
N VAL A 71 21.06 -9.20 -4.60
CA VAL A 71 20.57 -10.58 -4.54
C VAL A 71 20.62 -11.25 -5.90
N THR A 72 21.04 -12.51 -5.92
CA THR A 72 21.00 -13.38 -7.10
C THR A 72 19.75 -14.26 -7.11
N PHE A 73 19.30 -14.66 -8.29
CA PHE A 73 18.10 -15.47 -8.47
C PHE A 73 18.39 -16.77 -9.22
N ASP A 74 17.59 -17.80 -8.94
CA ASP A 74 17.49 -19.04 -9.71
C ASP A 74 16.71 -18.78 -11.01
N LEU A 75 17.34 -18.04 -11.94
CA LEU A 75 16.71 -17.61 -13.18
C LEU A 75 16.39 -18.79 -14.11
N ASP A 76 17.17 -19.86 -14.06
CA ASP A 76 16.93 -21.06 -14.87
C ASP A 76 15.65 -21.77 -14.42
N ARG A 77 15.44 -21.90 -13.10
CA ARG A 77 14.17 -22.44 -12.58
C ARG A 77 13.00 -21.52 -12.89
N LEU A 78 13.17 -20.21 -12.73
CA LEU A 78 12.15 -19.22 -13.07
C LEU A 78 11.72 -19.34 -14.54
N ASP A 79 12.67 -19.40 -15.46
CA ASP A 79 12.39 -19.51 -16.90
C ASP A 79 11.76 -20.86 -17.26
N SER A 80 12.14 -21.95 -16.57
CA SER A 80 11.51 -23.26 -16.70
C SER A 80 10.04 -23.22 -16.26
N ASP A 81 9.75 -22.64 -15.08
CA ASP A 81 8.39 -22.53 -14.54
C ASP A 81 7.51 -21.63 -15.43
N LEU A 82 8.07 -20.54 -15.96
CA LEU A 82 7.39 -19.66 -16.92
C LEU A 82 7.12 -20.35 -18.26
N SER A 83 8.06 -21.15 -18.76
CA SER A 83 7.88 -21.98 -19.97
C SER A 83 6.77 -23.04 -19.77
N GLY A 84 6.64 -23.53 -18.54
CA GLY A 84 5.53 -24.38 -18.09
C GLY A 84 4.19 -23.66 -17.96
N GLY A 85 4.14 -22.35 -18.18
CA GLY A 85 2.93 -21.54 -18.10
C GLY A 85 2.62 -20.98 -16.72
N MET A 86 3.60 -20.94 -15.80
CA MET A 86 3.41 -20.30 -14.49
C MET A 86 2.83 -18.90 -14.66
N TYR A 87 1.85 -18.57 -13.82
CA TYR A 87 1.22 -17.27 -13.77
C TYR A 87 1.07 -16.81 -12.32
N PHE A 88 0.86 -15.52 -12.12
CA PHE A 88 0.51 -14.96 -10.83
C PHE A 88 -1.02 -14.91 -10.71
N ASP A 89 -1.57 -15.75 -9.84
CA ASP A 89 -2.99 -15.79 -9.52
C ASP A 89 -3.25 -14.82 -8.36
N SER A 90 -3.98 -13.73 -8.62
CA SER A 90 -4.14 -12.64 -7.67
C SER A 90 -5.57 -12.15 -7.60
N SER A 91 -6.10 -12.05 -6.38
CA SER A 91 -7.36 -11.35 -6.09
C SER A 91 -7.16 -9.85 -5.84
N ILE A 92 -5.91 -9.37 -5.80
CA ILE A 92 -5.58 -7.98 -5.46
C ILE A 92 -5.93 -7.05 -6.63
N PRO A 93 -6.90 -6.11 -6.46
CA PRO A 93 -7.31 -5.22 -7.53
C PRO A 93 -6.16 -4.30 -7.97
N GLN A 94 -5.91 -4.24 -9.28
CA GLN A 94 -4.87 -3.39 -9.86
C GLN A 94 -5.30 -1.93 -9.89
N GLY A 95 -4.41 -1.01 -9.51
CA GLY A 95 -4.68 0.43 -9.47
C GLY A 95 -5.64 0.87 -8.35
N TYR A 96 -5.82 0.03 -7.33
CA TYR A 96 -6.67 0.32 -6.15
C TYR A 96 -5.89 0.76 -4.90
N GLY A 97 -4.56 0.88 -5.01
CA GLY A 97 -3.71 1.34 -3.91
C GLY A 97 -3.43 0.30 -2.82
N VAL A 98 -3.73 -0.98 -3.06
CA VAL A 98 -3.57 -2.09 -2.10
C VAL A 98 -2.35 -2.99 -2.37
N GLY A 99 -1.42 -2.58 -3.25
CA GLY A 99 -0.11 -3.24 -3.38
C GLY A 99 -0.06 -4.51 -4.24
N SER A 100 -0.72 -4.53 -5.40
CA SER A 100 -0.71 -5.69 -6.33
C SER A 100 0.70 -6.01 -6.87
N SER A 101 1.49 -4.99 -7.24
CA SER A 101 2.90 -5.17 -7.65
C SER A 101 3.75 -5.71 -6.50
N GLY A 102 3.52 -5.21 -5.28
CA GLY A 102 4.21 -5.64 -4.08
C GLY A 102 4.09 -7.14 -3.83
N ALA A 103 2.88 -7.69 -3.92
CA ALA A 103 2.66 -9.13 -3.73
C ALA A 103 3.33 -10.00 -4.80
N LEU A 104 3.35 -9.55 -6.05
CA LEU A 104 4.04 -10.25 -7.14
C LEU A 104 5.56 -10.25 -6.93
N VAL A 105 6.14 -9.08 -6.61
CA VAL A 105 7.57 -8.93 -6.31
C VAL A 105 7.98 -9.81 -5.13
N ALA A 106 7.19 -9.79 -4.06
CA ALA A 106 7.40 -10.65 -2.89
C ALA A 106 7.36 -12.14 -3.24
N ALA A 107 6.42 -12.55 -4.10
CA ALA A 107 6.31 -13.94 -4.55
C ALA A 107 7.50 -14.41 -5.38
N ILE A 108 8.05 -13.54 -6.24
CA ILE A 108 9.23 -13.86 -7.04
C ILE A 108 10.49 -13.90 -6.18
N TYR A 109 10.66 -12.94 -5.26
CA TYR A 109 11.77 -12.97 -4.31
C TYR A 109 11.73 -14.23 -3.44
N ASP A 110 10.56 -14.56 -2.87
CA ASP A 110 10.42 -15.77 -2.06
C ASP A 110 10.66 -17.04 -2.89
N GLY A 111 10.13 -17.10 -4.11
CA GLY A 111 10.27 -18.28 -4.96
C GLY A 111 11.72 -18.52 -5.37
N TYR A 112 12.43 -17.49 -5.80
CA TYR A 112 13.62 -17.66 -6.65
C TYR A 112 14.89 -16.97 -6.14
N ALA A 113 14.84 -16.13 -5.11
CA ALA A 113 16.06 -15.52 -4.58
C ALA A 113 16.95 -16.55 -3.86
N HIS A 114 18.26 -16.50 -4.12
CA HIS A 114 19.25 -17.27 -3.38
C HIS A 114 19.66 -16.55 -2.10
N GLN A 115 20.00 -17.32 -1.06
CA GLN A 115 20.44 -16.80 0.25
C GLN A 115 19.53 -15.69 0.80
N LYS A 116 18.22 -15.78 0.48
CA LYS A 116 17.24 -14.76 0.84
C LYS A 116 17.16 -14.58 2.36
N ILE A 117 17.06 -13.33 2.80
CA ILE A 117 16.58 -12.97 4.13
C ILE A 117 15.16 -13.53 4.28
N THR A 118 14.95 -14.42 5.24
CA THR A 118 13.65 -15.08 5.44
C THR A 118 12.85 -14.42 6.56
N VAL A 119 11.53 -14.62 6.55
CA VAL A 119 10.66 -14.18 7.65
C VAL A 119 10.86 -14.97 8.96
N LEU A 120 11.58 -16.09 8.92
CA LEU A 120 11.78 -17.00 10.05
C LEU A 120 13.03 -16.68 10.88
N GLU A 121 13.94 -15.87 10.35
CA GLU A 121 15.13 -15.43 11.06
C GLU A 121 14.88 -14.13 11.84
N ASN A 122 15.82 -13.76 12.71
CA ASN A 122 15.76 -12.50 13.43
C ASN A 122 15.85 -11.31 12.44
N LEU A 123 14.75 -10.56 12.30
CA LEU A 123 14.64 -9.39 11.43
C LEU A 123 15.22 -8.16 12.12
N THR A 124 16.51 -7.91 11.92
CA THR A 124 17.16 -6.68 12.37
C THR A 124 16.82 -5.51 11.44
N ARG A 125 17.05 -4.28 11.91
CA ARG A 125 16.85 -3.07 11.10
C ARG A 125 17.65 -3.11 9.80
N GLU A 126 18.89 -3.59 9.87
CA GLU A 126 19.79 -3.69 8.72
C GLU A 126 19.20 -4.62 7.65
N LYS A 127 18.64 -5.77 8.06
CA LYS A 127 17.97 -6.71 7.16
C LYS A 127 16.70 -6.14 6.55
N LEU A 128 15.92 -5.38 7.31
CA LEU A 128 14.74 -4.69 6.78
C LEU A 128 15.11 -3.65 5.74
N LEU A 129 16.19 -2.89 5.96
CA LEU A 129 16.70 -1.93 4.98
C LEU A 129 17.26 -2.62 3.74
N GLU A 130 17.97 -3.73 3.90
CA GLU A 130 18.46 -4.53 2.79
C GLU A 130 17.31 -5.08 1.93
N LEU A 131 16.30 -5.71 2.56
CA LEU A 131 15.08 -6.15 1.88
C LEU A 131 14.39 -4.99 1.17
N LYS A 132 14.25 -3.83 1.82
CA LYS A 132 13.63 -2.65 1.24
C LYS A 132 14.36 -2.20 -0.04
N VAL A 133 15.69 -2.18 -0.03
CA VAL A 133 16.50 -1.81 -1.21
C VAL A 133 16.31 -2.81 -2.34
N ILE A 134 16.42 -4.11 -2.06
CA ILE A 134 16.17 -5.19 -3.02
C ILE A 134 14.78 -5.05 -3.63
N PHE A 135 13.76 -4.87 -2.79
CA PHE A 135 12.38 -4.73 -3.24
C PHE A 135 12.14 -3.45 -4.04
N ALA A 136 12.81 -2.35 -3.71
CA ALA A 136 12.73 -1.13 -4.48
C ALA A 136 13.31 -1.32 -5.90
N GLN A 137 14.43 -2.03 -6.03
CA GLN A 137 15.03 -2.37 -7.32
C GLN A 137 14.09 -3.26 -8.14
N MET A 138 13.57 -4.33 -7.55
CA MET A 138 12.63 -5.24 -8.22
C MET A 138 11.34 -4.52 -8.66
N GLU A 139 10.71 -3.76 -7.76
CA GLU A 139 9.42 -3.11 -8.05
C GLU A 139 9.53 -1.93 -9.03
N SER A 140 10.74 -1.39 -9.24
CA SER A 140 10.97 -0.32 -10.22
C SER A 140 10.61 -0.74 -11.65
N PHE A 141 10.51 -2.04 -11.95
CA PHE A 141 9.92 -2.54 -13.19
C PHE A 141 8.51 -2.00 -13.47
N PHE A 142 7.68 -1.86 -12.43
CA PHE A 142 6.26 -1.53 -12.58
C PHE A 142 6.02 -0.01 -12.63
N HIS A 143 6.81 0.77 -11.89
CA HIS A 143 6.53 2.19 -11.64
C HIS A 143 7.73 3.11 -11.93
N GLY A 144 8.85 2.58 -12.42
CA GLY A 144 10.10 3.30 -12.69
C GLY A 144 10.91 3.63 -11.43
N LYS A 145 10.28 4.19 -10.39
CA LYS A 145 10.88 4.42 -9.07
C LYS A 145 9.99 3.85 -7.98
N SER A 146 10.53 2.94 -7.18
CA SER A 146 9.85 2.38 -6.01
C SER A 146 10.52 2.76 -4.68
N SER A 147 9.73 2.77 -3.61
CA SER A 147 10.22 2.84 -2.23
C SER A 147 10.59 1.47 -1.64
N GLY A 148 10.19 0.37 -2.27
CA GLY A 148 10.34 -1.00 -1.77
C GLY A 148 9.42 -1.38 -0.62
N LEU A 149 8.59 -0.45 -0.12
CA LEU A 149 7.73 -0.68 1.04
C LEU A 149 6.56 -1.62 0.76
N ASP A 150 5.99 -1.56 -0.44
CA ASP A 150 4.84 -2.38 -0.83
C ASP A 150 5.20 -3.88 -0.87
N PRO A 151 6.27 -4.30 -1.59
CA PRO A 151 6.74 -5.67 -1.52
C PRO A 151 7.25 -6.08 -0.14
N LEU A 152 7.91 -5.17 0.59
CA LEU A 152 8.38 -5.47 1.96
C LEU A 152 7.21 -5.85 2.88
N ASN A 153 6.13 -5.07 2.89
CA ASN A 153 4.95 -5.38 3.69
C ASN A 153 4.30 -6.69 3.26
N SER A 154 4.18 -6.93 1.96
CA SER A 154 3.58 -8.15 1.44
C SER A 154 4.42 -9.40 1.79
N TYR A 155 5.74 -9.29 1.67
CA TYR A 155 6.68 -10.36 2.00
C TYR A 155 6.67 -10.71 3.49
N LEU A 156 6.74 -9.69 4.35
CA LEU A 156 6.79 -9.90 5.81
C LEU A 156 5.43 -10.25 6.40
N SER A 157 4.33 -9.77 5.80
CA SER A 157 2.98 -9.91 6.34
C SER A 157 2.86 -9.42 7.79
N LEU A 158 3.58 -8.33 8.11
CA LEU A 158 3.59 -7.67 9.42
C LEU A 158 3.28 -6.17 9.27
N PRO A 159 2.72 -5.51 10.30
CA PRO A 159 2.68 -4.05 10.33
C PRO A 159 4.09 -3.47 10.36
N ILE A 160 4.33 -2.46 9.53
CA ILE A 160 5.62 -1.76 9.43
C ILE A 160 5.41 -0.28 9.76
N LEU A 161 6.11 0.18 10.80
CA LEU A 161 6.25 1.60 11.11
C LEU A 161 7.43 2.15 10.29
N ILE A 162 7.16 3.25 9.60
CA ILE A 162 8.13 3.99 8.81
C ILE A 162 8.35 5.30 9.56
N ASN A 163 9.50 5.45 10.22
CA ASN A 163 9.87 6.70 10.89
C ASN A 163 10.48 7.70 9.91
N SER A 164 11.19 7.22 8.90
CA SER A 164 11.73 7.99 7.78
C SER A 164 12.08 7.04 6.63
N GLN A 165 12.64 7.56 5.52
CA GLN A 165 13.07 6.71 4.42
C GLN A 165 14.03 5.61 4.88
N ASP A 166 15.01 5.91 5.74
CA ASP A 166 16.03 4.92 6.16
C ASP A 166 15.79 4.37 7.57
N HIS A 167 14.58 4.56 8.10
CA HIS A 167 14.21 4.08 9.42
C HIS A 167 12.83 3.43 9.38
N ILE A 168 12.85 2.11 9.28
CA ILE A 168 11.67 1.26 9.31
C ILE A 168 11.82 0.18 10.39
N GLU A 169 10.71 -0.20 11.01
CA GLU A 169 10.68 -1.24 12.03
C GLU A 169 9.33 -1.97 12.04
N PRO A 170 9.28 -3.24 12.49
CA PRO A 170 8.02 -3.91 12.73
C PRO A 170 7.26 -3.19 13.85
N ALA A 171 5.95 -3.05 13.69
CA ALA A 171 5.09 -2.38 14.67
C ALA A 171 4.10 -3.35 15.31
N GLY A 172 3.93 -3.23 16.62
CA GLY A 172 2.74 -3.76 17.29
C GLY A 172 1.57 -2.81 17.05
N ILE A 173 0.45 -3.33 16.58
CA ILE A 173 -0.81 -2.57 16.51
C ILE A 173 -1.76 -3.06 17.61
N PRO A 174 -2.64 -2.18 18.16
CA PRO A 174 -3.62 -2.62 19.15
C PRO A 174 -4.48 -3.77 18.63
N SER A 175 -4.95 -4.63 19.55
CA SER A 175 -5.86 -5.70 19.21
C SER A 175 -7.22 -5.14 18.80
N GLN A 176 -7.79 -5.68 17.74
CA GLN A 176 -9.12 -5.26 17.30
C GLN A 176 -10.19 -5.65 18.31
N THR A 177 -11.09 -4.72 18.65
CA THR A 177 -12.27 -5.03 19.45
C THR A 177 -13.53 -4.59 18.70
N ASN A 178 -14.64 -5.28 18.93
CA ASN A 178 -15.94 -4.91 18.35
C ASN A 178 -16.77 -4.07 19.32
N LYS A 179 -16.13 -3.47 20.34
CA LYS A 179 -16.83 -2.86 21.47
C LYS A 179 -17.24 -1.42 21.20
N SER A 180 -16.43 -0.66 20.47
CA SER A 180 -16.67 0.77 20.25
C SER A 180 -17.62 1.06 19.09
N GLY A 181 -17.78 0.12 18.15
CA GLY A 181 -18.45 0.34 16.86
C GLY A 181 -17.60 1.10 15.84
N GLY A 182 -16.42 1.58 16.25
CA GLY A 182 -15.50 2.29 15.38
C GLY A 182 -14.74 1.38 14.44
N ALA A 183 -14.43 1.87 13.24
CA ALA A 183 -13.72 1.12 12.24
C ALA A 183 -12.87 1.99 11.30
N VAL A 184 -11.86 1.36 10.73
CA VAL A 184 -11.20 1.77 9.48
C VAL A 184 -11.79 0.91 8.36
N PHE A 185 -12.14 1.52 7.23
CA PHE A 185 -12.71 0.83 6.09
C PHE A 185 -12.16 1.36 4.77
N LEU A 186 -12.16 0.52 3.73
CA LEU A 186 -11.97 0.94 2.36
C LEU A 186 -13.30 1.36 1.75
N LEU A 187 -13.31 2.46 1.00
CA LEU A 187 -14.44 2.96 0.23
C LEU A 187 -14.09 2.89 -1.25
N ASP A 188 -14.80 2.05 -2.00
CA ASP A 188 -14.53 1.85 -3.42
C ASP A 188 -14.99 3.06 -4.26
N SER A 189 -14.07 3.64 -5.03
CA SER A 189 -14.41 4.73 -5.94
C SER A 189 -15.11 4.26 -7.23
N GLY A 190 -15.02 2.98 -7.56
CA GLY A 190 -15.55 2.37 -8.78
C GLY A 190 -14.81 2.76 -10.06
N ILE A 191 -13.65 3.41 -9.94
CA ILE A 191 -12.75 3.74 -11.05
C ILE A 191 -11.33 3.35 -10.65
N THR A 192 -10.50 2.95 -11.60
CA THR A 192 -9.09 2.65 -11.35
C THR A 192 -8.29 3.95 -11.24
N GLY A 193 -7.35 4.03 -10.29
CA GLY A 193 -6.41 5.14 -10.17
C GLY A 193 -5.09 4.84 -10.86
N GLU A 194 -4.39 5.89 -11.32
CA GLU A 194 -3.03 5.80 -11.82
C GLU A 194 -2.06 6.56 -10.91
N THR A 195 -0.96 5.93 -10.52
CA THR A 195 -0.02 6.53 -9.58
C THR A 195 0.82 7.64 -10.20
N ALA A 196 1.33 7.45 -11.42
CA ALA A 196 2.25 8.40 -12.04
C ALA A 196 1.66 9.82 -12.20
N PRO A 197 0.44 10.01 -12.75
CA PRO A 197 -0.14 11.35 -12.89
C PRO A 197 -0.37 12.04 -11.54
N MET A 198 -0.73 11.29 -10.50
CA MET A 198 -0.97 11.86 -9.17
C MET A 198 0.35 12.32 -8.52
N VAL A 199 1.42 11.54 -8.69
CA VAL A 199 2.76 11.92 -8.24
C VAL A 199 3.26 13.16 -8.99
N GLU A 200 3.03 13.26 -10.30
CA GLU A 200 3.39 14.45 -11.07
C GLU A 200 2.69 15.71 -10.57
N ILE A 201 1.36 15.63 -10.33
CA ILE A 201 0.58 16.73 -9.74
C ILE A 201 1.15 17.12 -8.38
N PHE A 202 1.50 16.14 -7.54
CA PHE A 202 2.12 16.40 -6.24
C PHE A 202 3.45 17.14 -6.38
N MET A 203 4.33 16.65 -7.26
CA MET A 203 5.65 17.25 -7.50
C MET A 203 5.54 18.67 -8.07
N GLU A 204 4.54 18.94 -8.90
CA GLU A 204 4.26 20.30 -9.37
C GLU A 204 3.82 21.22 -8.24
N LYS A 205 2.86 20.77 -7.41
CA LYS A 205 2.41 21.52 -6.21
C LYS A 205 3.58 21.81 -5.26
N MET A 206 4.51 20.87 -5.12
CA MET A 206 5.71 21.02 -4.29
C MET A 206 6.66 22.13 -4.74
N LYS A 207 6.55 22.66 -5.97
CA LYS A 207 7.32 23.83 -6.43
C LYS A 207 6.85 25.12 -5.75
N HIS A 208 5.65 25.16 -5.18
CA HIS A 208 5.11 26.33 -4.49
C HIS A 208 5.40 26.31 -2.97
N GLU A 209 5.90 27.43 -2.44
CA GLU A 209 6.26 27.55 -1.03
C GLU A 209 5.07 27.37 -0.08
N GLY A 210 3.91 27.94 -0.42
CA GLY A 210 2.70 27.80 0.39
C GLY A 210 2.28 26.33 0.55
N PHE A 211 2.35 25.54 -0.52
CA PHE A 211 2.04 24.11 -0.45
C PHE A 211 3.08 23.34 0.39
N ARG A 212 4.37 23.67 0.28
CA ARG A 212 5.41 23.07 1.13
C ARG A 212 5.21 23.36 2.61
N ASN A 213 4.83 24.60 2.95
CA ASN A 213 4.55 25.00 4.32
C ASN A 213 3.30 24.30 4.88
N MET A 214 2.22 24.22 4.11
CA MET A 214 1.02 23.45 4.47
C MET A 214 1.36 21.97 4.67
N LEU A 215 2.09 21.36 3.72
CA LEU A 215 2.46 19.96 3.80
C LEU A 215 3.22 19.66 5.09
N LYS A 216 4.22 20.49 5.43
CA LYS A 216 5.03 20.30 6.64
C LYS A 216 4.25 20.55 7.93
N ASN A 217 3.53 21.67 8.00
CA ASN A 217 2.97 22.16 9.27
C ASN A 217 1.58 21.59 9.58
N GLU A 218 0.87 21.08 8.56
CA GLU A 218 -0.49 20.56 8.69
C GLU A 218 -0.54 19.07 8.32
N PHE A 219 -0.25 18.71 7.06
CA PHE A 219 -0.39 17.33 6.60
C PHE A 219 0.50 16.35 7.37
N VAL A 220 1.81 16.62 7.44
CA VAL A 220 2.80 15.78 8.15
C VAL A 220 2.48 15.74 9.64
N ARG A 221 2.22 16.90 10.26
CA ARG A 221 1.86 16.99 11.68
C ARG A 221 0.66 16.11 12.03
N HIS A 222 -0.43 16.19 11.27
CA HIS A 222 -1.63 15.39 11.54
C HIS A 222 -1.41 13.91 11.21
N THR A 223 -0.66 13.59 10.17
CA THR A 223 -0.28 12.21 9.82
C THR A 223 0.52 11.55 10.93
N ASP A 224 1.57 12.21 11.41
CA ASP A 224 2.42 11.71 12.48
C ASP A 224 1.63 11.52 13.79
N SER A 225 0.75 12.47 14.10
CA SER A 225 -0.13 12.36 15.27
C SER A 225 -1.12 11.20 15.14
N CYS A 226 -1.68 10.97 13.94
CA CYS A 226 -2.54 9.80 13.70
C CYS A 226 -1.78 8.47 13.89
N VAL A 227 -0.53 8.38 13.42
CA VAL A 227 0.32 7.20 13.62
C VAL A 227 0.53 6.95 15.11
N ASP A 228 0.94 7.98 15.86
CA ASP A 228 1.21 7.87 17.30
C ASP A 228 -0.05 7.51 18.09
N ASP A 229 -1.18 8.13 17.78
CA ASP A 229 -2.46 7.85 18.43
C ASP A 229 -2.97 6.44 18.12
N PHE A 230 -2.84 5.98 16.86
CA PHE A 230 -3.23 4.63 16.47
C PHE A 230 -2.40 3.57 17.18
N LEU A 231 -1.07 3.73 17.24
CA LEU A 231 -0.19 2.78 17.91
C LEU A 231 -0.42 2.72 19.43
N LYS A 232 -0.78 3.84 20.06
CA LYS A 232 -1.11 3.91 21.50
C LYS A 232 -2.54 3.45 21.82
N GLY A 233 -3.40 3.29 20.81
CA GLY A 233 -4.82 3.03 21.01
C GLY A 233 -5.61 4.24 21.54
N ASP A 234 -5.11 5.47 21.35
CA ASP A 234 -5.83 6.70 21.72
C ASP A 234 -6.85 7.07 20.64
N VAL A 235 -8.00 6.39 20.69
CA VAL A 235 -9.09 6.58 19.72
C VAL A 235 -9.60 8.02 19.72
N THR A 236 -9.71 8.67 20.89
CA THR A 236 -10.25 10.03 20.97
C THR A 236 -9.35 11.05 20.27
N SER A 237 -8.03 11.00 20.54
CA SER A 237 -7.08 11.88 19.86
C SER A 237 -6.98 11.55 18.37
N LEU A 238 -6.97 10.26 18.01
CA LEU A 238 -6.93 9.80 16.61
C LEU A 238 -8.05 10.41 15.78
N PHE A 239 -9.28 10.40 16.28
CA PHE A 239 -10.44 10.94 15.55
C PHE A 239 -10.42 12.47 15.43
N GLY A 240 -9.78 13.17 16.38
CA GLY A 240 -9.49 14.60 16.25
C GLY A 240 -8.48 14.87 15.13
N ASN A 241 -7.38 14.12 15.10
CA ASN A 241 -6.32 14.29 14.11
C ASN A 241 -6.73 13.86 12.69
N ILE A 242 -7.45 12.74 12.54
CA ILE A 242 -7.91 12.28 11.23
C ILE A 242 -8.91 13.26 10.61
N LYS A 243 -9.74 13.95 11.41
CA LYS A 243 -10.65 14.98 10.91
C LYS A 243 -9.86 16.13 10.29
N GLN A 244 -8.81 16.59 10.96
CA GLN A 244 -7.96 17.66 10.43
C GLN A 244 -7.20 17.19 9.18
N LEU A 245 -6.65 15.98 9.19
CA LEU A 245 -5.99 15.40 8.02
C LEU A 245 -6.94 15.30 6.82
N SER A 246 -8.16 14.78 7.05
CA SER A 246 -9.23 14.68 6.04
C SER A 246 -9.56 16.04 5.43
N LYS A 247 -9.63 17.09 6.26
CA LYS A 247 -9.85 18.46 5.81
C LYS A 247 -8.70 18.99 4.97
N VAL A 248 -7.45 18.83 5.43
CA VAL A 248 -6.25 19.24 4.68
C VAL A 248 -6.21 18.55 3.31
N VAL A 249 -6.55 17.26 3.25
CA VAL A 249 -6.63 16.51 1.99
C VAL A 249 -7.71 17.09 1.07
N LEU A 250 -8.91 17.38 1.59
CA LEU A 250 -9.97 18.00 0.79
C LEU A 250 -9.62 19.41 0.32
N ASP A 251 -8.90 20.20 1.11
CA ASP A 251 -8.58 21.60 0.77
C ASP A 251 -7.43 21.69 -0.25
N HIS A 252 -6.45 20.79 -0.15
CA HIS A 252 -5.19 20.92 -0.90
C HIS A 252 -4.90 19.82 -1.92
N PHE A 253 -5.58 18.68 -1.83
CA PHE A 253 -5.34 17.50 -2.67
C PHE A 253 -6.56 17.13 -3.55
N GLN A 254 -7.52 18.05 -3.75
CA GLN A 254 -8.70 17.81 -4.60
C GLN A 254 -8.44 17.14 -5.95
N PRO A 255 -7.37 17.48 -6.71
CA PRO A 255 -7.10 16.80 -7.99
C PRO A 255 -6.86 15.29 -7.85
N MET A 256 -6.48 14.82 -6.66
CA MET A 256 -6.24 13.41 -6.33
C MET A 256 -7.47 12.72 -5.73
N ILE A 257 -8.58 13.44 -5.58
CA ILE A 257 -9.85 12.89 -5.13
C ILE A 257 -10.78 12.86 -6.36
N PRO A 258 -11.38 11.72 -6.72
CA PRO A 258 -12.31 11.71 -7.84
C PRO A 258 -13.47 12.69 -7.59
N LYS A 259 -13.80 13.51 -8.59
CA LYS A 259 -14.74 14.65 -8.43
C LYS A 259 -16.08 14.29 -7.77
N LYS A 260 -16.63 13.11 -8.08
CA LYS A 260 -17.89 12.61 -7.50
C LYS A 260 -17.82 12.37 -5.98
N PHE A 261 -16.62 12.26 -5.41
CA PHE A 261 -16.39 12.07 -3.98
C PHE A 261 -16.15 13.37 -3.22
N HIS A 262 -15.94 14.52 -3.87
CA HIS A 262 -15.70 15.79 -3.15
C HIS A 262 -16.85 16.15 -2.22
N GLY A 263 -18.10 16.07 -2.72
CA GLY A 263 -19.28 16.32 -1.89
C GLY A 263 -19.49 15.28 -0.79
N LEU A 264 -19.15 14.01 -1.07
CA LEU A 264 -19.21 12.95 -0.07
C LEU A 264 -18.20 13.19 1.06
N TRP A 265 -16.98 13.57 0.70
CA TRP A 265 -15.91 13.92 1.62
C TRP A 265 -16.29 15.08 2.55
N GLN A 266 -16.83 16.15 1.96
CA GLN A 266 -17.33 17.31 2.71
C GLN A 266 -18.44 16.92 3.68
N LYS A 267 -19.41 16.12 3.24
CA LYS A 267 -20.50 15.61 4.09
C LYS A 267 -19.98 14.83 5.29
N GLY A 268 -18.94 14.00 5.12
CA GLY A 268 -18.28 13.28 6.22
C GLY A 268 -17.72 14.23 7.27
N LEU A 269 -16.97 15.26 6.84
CA LEU A 269 -16.39 16.29 7.71
C LEU A 269 -17.42 17.12 8.49
N GLU A 270 -18.56 17.43 7.87
CA GLU A 270 -19.64 18.22 8.48
C GLU A 270 -20.47 17.39 9.46
N SER A 271 -20.83 16.17 9.07
CA SER A 271 -21.67 15.28 9.88
C SER A 271 -20.92 14.55 11.00
N ASN A 272 -19.60 14.42 10.89
CA ASN A 272 -18.75 13.56 11.72
C ASN A 272 -19.10 12.07 11.65
N ALA A 273 -19.89 11.64 10.66
CA ALA A 273 -20.23 10.23 10.47
C ALA A 273 -19.01 9.39 10.03
N TYR A 274 -18.10 10.01 9.29
CA TYR A 274 -16.83 9.41 8.86
C TYR A 274 -15.86 10.50 8.40
N TYR A 275 -14.57 10.17 8.39
CA TYR A 275 -13.51 10.99 7.80
C TYR A 275 -12.78 10.17 6.75
N LEU A 276 -12.48 10.78 5.62
CA LEU A 276 -11.80 10.11 4.51
C LEU A 276 -10.36 10.58 4.40
N LYS A 277 -9.51 9.72 3.85
CA LYS A 277 -8.16 10.05 3.39
C LYS A 277 -7.87 9.30 2.09
N LEU A 278 -6.83 9.74 1.39
CA LEU A 278 -6.34 9.02 0.22
C LEU A 278 -5.85 7.63 0.64
N CYS A 279 -6.03 6.64 -0.24
CA CYS A 279 -5.37 5.35 -0.16
C CYS A 279 -4.36 5.28 -1.30
N GLY A 280 -3.08 5.12 -0.98
CA GLY A 280 -2.00 5.23 -1.97
C GLY A 280 -1.93 6.63 -2.59
N SER A 281 -1.74 6.71 -3.91
CA SER A 281 -1.56 7.99 -4.61
C SER A 281 -2.85 8.81 -4.79
N GLY A 282 -4.03 8.21 -4.61
CA GLY A 282 -5.30 8.80 -5.00
C GLY A 282 -5.60 8.68 -6.50
N GLY A 283 -6.56 9.46 -7.00
CA GLY A 283 -7.01 9.50 -8.40
C GLY A 283 -8.07 8.45 -8.77
N GLY A 284 -8.29 7.46 -7.91
CA GLY A 284 -9.23 6.36 -8.09
C GLY A 284 -8.96 5.28 -7.06
N GLY A 285 -9.40 4.05 -7.33
CA GLY A 285 -9.21 2.92 -6.45
C GLY A 285 -10.04 3.03 -5.16
N TYR A 286 -9.42 2.68 -4.04
CA TYR A 286 -10.02 2.90 -2.73
C TYR A 286 -9.69 4.28 -2.16
N MET A 287 -10.55 4.74 -1.26
CA MET A 287 -10.22 5.72 -0.23
C MET A 287 -10.26 5.02 1.13
N LEU A 288 -9.49 5.50 2.09
CA LEU A 288 -9.61 5.02 3.47
C LEU A 288 -10.60 5.89 4.23
N GLY A 289 -11.51 5.25 4.93
CA GLY A 289 -12.50 5.88 5.80
C GLY A 289 -12.29 5.47 7.26
N PHE A 290 -12.54 6.42 8.16
CA PHE A 290 -12.46 6.26 9.60
C PHE A 290 -13.79 6.68 10.19
N THR A 291 -14.35 5.87 11.09
CA THR A 291 -15.60 6.19 11.78
C THR A 291 -15.59 5.67 13.21
N GLN A 292 -16.24 6.40 14.12
CA GLN A 292 -16.51 5.93 15.48
C GLN A 292 -17.81 5.09 15.55
N ASP A 293 -18.63 5.12 14.49
CA ASP A 293 -19.89 4.36 14.40
C ASP A 293 -20.06 3.82 12.96
N LEU A 294 -19.69 2.56 12.78
CA LEU A 294 -19.78 1.88 11.49
C LEU A 294 -21.21 1.83 10.93
N ALA A 295 -22.24 1.71 11.78
CA ALA A 295 -23.62 1.66 11.33
C ALA A 295 -24.08 3.04 10.80
N ALA A 296 -23.70 4.12 11.49
CA ALA A 296 -23.94 5.47 11.02
C ALA A 296 -23.19 5.77 9.71
N ALA A 297 -21.93 5.35 9.60
CA ALA A 297 -21.14 5.50 8.38
C ALA A 297 -21.76 4.74 7.20
N GLN A 298 -22.16 3.48 7.38
CA GLN A 298 -22.85 2.68 6.36
C GLN A 298 -24.15 3.33 5.90
N THR A 299 -24.91 3.92 6.83
CA THR A 299 -26.13 4.67 6.50
C THR A 299 -25.82 5.94 5.69
N ALA A 300 -24.81 6.69 6.12
CA ALA A 300 -24.40 7.94 5.46
C ALA A 300 -23.78 7.73 4.07
N LEU A 301 -23.17 6.56 3.84
CA LEU A 301 -22.51 6.09 2.62
C LEU A 301 -23.36 5.07 1.84
N LYS A 302 -24.67 5.04 2.06
CA LYS A 302 -25.58 4.12 1.36
C LYS A 302 -25.40 4.23 -0.16
N GLY A 303 -25.22 3.08 -0.81
CA GLY A 303 -24.96 3.00 -2.25
C GLY A 303 -23.48 2.91 -2.62
N HIS A 304 -22.57 3.01 -1.64
CA HIS A 304 -21.15 2.74 -1.82
C HIS A 304 -20.75 1.39 -1.22
N LYS A 305 -19.70 0.77 -1.77
CA LYS A 305 -19.13 -0.48 -1.26
C LYS A 305 -18.07 -0.16 -0.21
N LEU A 306 -18.30 -0.66 1.01
CA LEU A 306 -17.38 -0.52 2.13
C LEU A 306 -16.78 -1.89 2.47
N GLU A 307 -15.48 -1.91 2.76
CA GLU A 307 -14.79 -3.10 3.25
C GLU A 307 -14.07 -2.77 4.56
N VAL A 308 -14.44 -3.42 5.66
CA VAL A 308 -13.83 -3.15 6.97
C VAL A 308 -12.40 -3.72 7.00
N VAL A 309 -11.46 -2.88 7.42
CA VAL A 309 -10.03 -3.20 7.49
C VAL A 309 -9.59 -3.45 8.93
N TYR A 310 -10.11 -2.65 9.86
CA TYR A 310 -9.73 -2.68 11.27
C TYR A 310 -10.90 -2.20 12.14
N GLN A 311 -11.13 -2.82 13.30
CA GLN A 311 -12.12 -2.38 14.29
C GLN A 311 -11.45 -1.98 15.61
N PHE A 312 -11.87 -0.84 16.18
CA PHE A 312 -11.33 -0.28 17.42
C PHE A 312 -11.96 -0.93 18.66
#